data_AF-A0A1R7QHX2-F1
#
_entry.id   AF-A0A1R7QHX2-F1
#
_cell.length_a   1.000
_cell.length_b   1.000
_cell.length_c   1.000
_cell.angle_alpha   90.00
_cell.angle_beta   90.00
_cell.angle_gamma   90.00
#
_symmetry.space_group_name_H-M   'P 1'
#
loop_
_entity.id
_entity.type
_entity.pdbx_description
1 polymer ?
#
loop_
_entity_poly.entity_id
_entity_poly.type
_entity_poly.pdbx_seq_one_letter_code
_entity_poly.pdbx_strand_id
1 'polypeptide(L)'
;MSNFKTYVLDFALEQVNKFTDITAKYQQHKKGRSISGFSFSFKQKKLTNPRSESKRDPNTLDAFSKMTDAQRHLFSNKLSELPEMSKYSQGTESYQQFAIRIAEMLQDPTKFEELHPYLQKVGFKAA
;
A
#
# COMPACT_ATOMS: atom_id res chain seq x y z
N MET A 1 -7.26 -45.64 1.66
CA MET A 1 -6.93 -44.20 1.52
C MET A 1 -7.53 -43.26 2.57
N SER A 2 -8.41 -43.72 3.48
CA SER A 2 -9.02 -42.85 4.50
C SER A 2 -7.98 -42.27 5.47
N ASN A 3 -7.13 -43.11 6.04
CA ASN A 3 -6.14 -42.70 7.05
C ASN A 3 -5.14 -41.66 6.51
N PHE A 4 -4.64 -41.86 5.29
CA PHE A 4 -3.74 -40.90 4.65
C PHE A 4 -4.42 -39.53 4.44
N LYS A 5 -5.69 -39.52 4.03
CA LYS A 5 -6.43 -38.27 3.84
C LYS A 5 -6.59 -37.53 5.18
N THR A 6 -7.05 -38.22 6.21
CA THR A 6 -7.34 -37.61 7.52
C THR A 6 -6.07 -37.17 8.26
N TYR A 7 -5.11 -38.07 8.41
CA TYR A 7 -3.96 -37.84 9.29
C TYR A 7 -2.80 -37.11 8.62
N VAL A 8 -2.78 -37.07 7.28
CA VAL A 8 -1.68 -36.45 6.53
C VAL A 8 -2.18 -35.25 5.74
N LEU A 9 -3.09 -35.45 4.78
CA LEU A 9 -3.51 -34.37 3.89
C LEU A 9 -4.32 -33.28 4.61
N ASP A 10 -5.39 -33.67 5.31
CA ASP A 10 -6.29 -32.73 5.96
C ASP A 10 -5.57 -32.01 7.12
N PHE A 11 -4.82 -32.77 7.93
CA PHE A 11 -4.00 -32.22 9.01
C PHE A 11 -2.97 -31.21 8.51
N ALA A 12 -2.18 -31.56 7.48
CA ALA A 12 -1.17 -30.64 6.94
C ALA A 12 -1.81 -29.40 6.30
N LEU A 13 -2.94 -29.57 5.60
CA LEU A 13 -3.67 -28.45 4.99
C LEU A 13 -4.17 -27.46 6.05
N GLU A 14 -4.67 -27.95 7.17
CA GLU A 14 -5.10 -27.12 8.30
C GLU A 14 -3.91 -26.35 8.91
N GLN A 15 -2.78 -27.03 9.14
CA GLN A 15 -1.57 -26.41 9.67
C GLN A 15 -1.06 -25.29 8.75
N VAL A 16 -0.95 -25.56 7.44
CA VAL A 16 -0.55 -24.57 6.43
C VAL A 16 -1.52 -23.39 6.44
N ASN A 17 -2.82 -23.66 6.36
CA ASN A 17 -3.84 -22.61 6.33
C ASN A 17 -3.92 -21.81 7.63
N LYS A 18 -3.46 -22.34 8.77
CA LYS A 18 -3.49 -21.64 10.05
C LYS A 18 -2.22 -20.82 10.31
N PHE A 19 -1.05 -21.40 10.04
CA PHE A 19 0.23 -20.86 10.49
C PHE A 19 1.06 -20.20 9.40
N THR A 20 0.61 -20.19 8.15
CA THR A 20 1.31 -19.53 7.03
C THR A 20 0.47 -18.41 6.41
N ASP A 21 1.10 -17.59 5.58
CA ASP A 21 0.47 -16.52 4.80
C ASP A 21 -0.20 -17.04 3.52
N ILE A 22 -0.27 -18.36 3.31
CA ILE A 22 -0.93 -18.96 2.16
C ILE A 22 -2.20 -19.70 2.57
N THR A 23 -3.17 -19.69 1.65
CA THR A 23 -4.36 -20.53 1.71
C THR A 23 -4.23 -21.60 0.63
N ALA A 24 -4.06 -22.84 1.07
CA ALA A 24 -4.00 -24.04 0.25
C ALA A 24 -5.36 -24.74 0.24
N LYS A 25 -5.75 -25.25 -0.94
CA LYS A 25 -6.88 -26.17 -1.15
C LYS A 25 -6.43 -27.32 -2.03
N TYR A 26 -7.09 -28.46 -1.91
CA TYR A 26 -6.87 -29.57 -2.83
C TYR A 26 -8.19 -30.07 -3.42
N GLN A 27 -8.11 -30.60 -4.63
CA GLN A 27 -9.17 -31.35 -5.29
C GLN A 27 -8.70 -32.78 -5.52
N GLN A 28 -9.56 -33.74 -5.19
CA GLN A 28 -9.29 -35.17 -5.37
C GLN A 28 -9.85 -35.64 -6.71
N HIS A 29 -9.02 -36.30 -7.51
CA HIS A 29 -9.41 -36.95 -8.76
C HIS A 29 -9.49 -38.45 -8.58
N LYS A 30 -10.57 -39.06 -9.06
CA LYS A 30 -10.80 -40.51 -8.99
C LYS A 30 -10.92 -41.08 -10.39
N LYS A 31 -10.46 -42.32 -10.55
CA LYS A 31 -10.74 -43.16 -11.71
C LYS A 31 -11.46 -44.41 -11.20
N GLY A 32 -12.78 -44.45 -11.35
CA GLY A 32 -13.63 -45.46 -10.74
C GLY A 32 -13.58 -45.38 -9.20
N ARG A 33 -13.30 -46.51 -8.53
CA ARG A 33 -13.25 -46.60 -7.06
C ARG A 33 -11.92 -46.13 -6.46
N SER A 34 -10.89 -45.94 -7.30
CA SER A 34 -9.54 -45.58 -6.87
C SER A 34 -9.28 -44.09 -7.07
N ILE A 35 -8.49 -43.51 -6.15
CA ILE A 35 -8.00 -42.13 -6.27
C ILE A 35 -6.81 -42.15 -7.22
N SER A 36 -6.88 -41.37 -8.30
CA SER A 36 -5.84 -41.28 -9.32
C SER A 36 -4.85 -40.14 -9.05
N GLY A 37 -5.27 -39.10 -8.33
CA GLY A 37 -4.39 -37.99 -8.00
C GLY A 37 -5.06 -36.84 -7.27
N PHE A 38 -4.28 -35.80 -7.00
CA PHE A 38 -4.73 -34.57 -6.35
C PHE A 38 -4.21 -33.35 -7.11
N SER A 39 -5.04 -32.33 -7.21
CA SER A 39 -4.63 -31.00 -7.68
C SER A 39 -4.62 -30.06 -6.50
N PHE A 40 -3.51 -29.36 -6.28
CA PHE A 40 -3.37 -28.37 -5.23
C PHE A 40 -3.48 -26.96 -5.81
N SER A 41 -4.20 -26.09 -5.13
CA SER A 41 -4.32 -24.69 -5.48
C SER A 41 -3.92 -23.85 -4.28
N PHE A 42 -3.03 -22.89 -4.52
CA PHE A 42 -2.51 -22.00 -3.50
C PHE A 42 -2.91 -20.58 -3.83
N LYS A 43 -3.34 -19.84 -2.82
CA LYS A 43 -3.60 -18.42 -2.90
C LYS A 43 -2.89 -17.75 -1.75
N GLN A 44 -2.05 -16.75 -2.03
CA GLN A 44 -1.50 -15.95 -0.95
C GLN A 44 -2.65 -15.24 -0.24
N LYS A 45 -2.71 -15.37 1.08
CA LYS A 45 -3.58 -14.53 1.88
C LYS A 45 -3.12 -13.12 1.60
N LYS A 46 -4.07 -12.23 1.31
CA LYS A 46 -3.74 -10.82 1.36
C LYS A 46 -3.30 -10.60 2.80
N LEU A 47 -1.99 -10.49 3.02
CA LEU A 47 -1.48 -9.65 4.08
C LEU A 47 -2.12 -8.31 3.72
N THR A 48 -3.23 -7.97 4.38
CA THR A 48 -3.49 -6.57 4.69
C THR A 48 -2.27 -6.16 5.48
N ASN A 49 -1.18 -5.86 4.78
CA ASN A 49 -0.03 -5.21 5.36
C ASN A 49 -0.64 -3.95 5.95
N PRO A 50 -0.65 -3.78 7.27
CA PRO A 50 -0.98 -2.49 7.87
C PRO A 50 0.05 -1.42 7.44
N ARG A 51 1.09 -1.81 6.69
CA ARG A 51 2.12 -0.96 6.11
C ARG A 51 1.76 -0.27 4.80
N SER A 52 0.65 -0.60 4.12
CA SER A 52 0.17 0.21 2.97
C SER A 52 -1.26 0.72 3.12
N GLU A 53 -1.90 0.39 4.24
CA GLU A 53 -3.12 1.04 4.75
C GLU A 53 -2.87 1.53 6.18
N SER A 54 -1.66 2.04 6.44
CA SER A 54 -1.39 2.78 7.66
C SER A 54 -2.26 4.02 7.62
N LYS A 55 -3.43 3.95 8.26
CA LYS A 55 -4.22 5.12 8.67
C LYS A 55 -4.19 6.22 7.62
N ARG A 56 -4.74 5.96 6.42
CA ARG A 56 -5.07 7.10 5.55
C ARG A 56 -6.08 7.89 6.34
N ASP A 57 -5.62 8.94 7.02
CA ASP A 57 -6.49 9.84 7.74
C ASP A 57 -7.54 10.25 6.71
N PRO A 58 -8.84 9.96 6.91
CA PRO A 58 -9.88 10.24 5.92
C PRO A 58 -9.83 11.71 5.47
N ASN A 59 -9.38 12.58 6.40
CA ASN A 59 -9.16 13.99 6.19
C ASN A 59 -8.05 14.30 5.15
N THR A 60 -6.99 13.48 5.07
CA THR A 60 -5.87 13.70 4.14
C THR A 60 -6.22 13.32 2.71
N LEU A 61 -6.97 12.22 2.52
CA LEU A 61 -7.49 11.83 1.19
C LEU A 61 -8.52 12.82 0.65
N ASP A 62 -9.38 13.33 1.53
CA ASP A 62 -10.36 14.36 1.18
C ASP A 62 -9.67 15.68 0.84
N ALA A 63 -8.65 16.07 1.62
CA ALA A 63 -7.83 17.25 1.35
C ALA A 63 -7.07 17.17 0.01
N PHE A 64 -6.51 16.00 -0.32
CA PHE A 64 -5.88 15.75 -1.62
C PHE A 64 -6.88 15.93 -2.77
N SER A 65 -8.09 15.41 -2.62
CA SER A 65 -9.15 15.49 -3.64
C SER A 65 -9.70 16.91 -3.80
N LYS A 66 -9.69 17.71 -2.74
CA LYS A 66 -10.17 19.10 -2.71
C LYS A 66 -9.11 20.13 -3.12
N MET A 67 -7.82 19.76 -3.15
CA MET A 67 -6.75 20.71 -3.44
C MET A 67 -6.77 21.13 -4.92
N THR A 68 -6.97 22.43 -5.15
CA THR A 68 -6.93 23.00 -6.50
C THR A 68 -5.49 23.12 -7.01
N ASP A 69 -5.34 23.12 -8.34
CA ASP A 69 -4.04 23.28 -8.99
C ASP A 69 -3.32 24.58 -8.57
N ALA A 70 -4.07 25.68 -8.48
CA ALA A 70 -3.53 26.96 -8.01
C ALA A 70 -3.03 26.89 -6.56
N GLN A 71 -3.76 26.20 -5.67
CA GLN A 71 -3.32 25.97 -4.30
C GLN A 71 -2.05 25.11 -4.26
N ARG A 72 -2.00 24.05 -5.08
CA ARG A 72 -0.83 23.17 -5.18
C ARG A 72 0.44 23.95 -5.50
N HIS A 73 0.39 24.81 -6.52
CA HIS A 73 1.51 25.65 -6.90
C HIS A 73 1.84 26.74 -5.86
N LEU A 74 0.83 27.31 -5.20
CA LEU A 74 1.05 28.28 -4.12
C LEU A 74 1.79 27.62 -2.95
N PHE A 75 1.33 26.46 -2.50
CA PHE A 75 1.96 25.75 -1.39
C PHE A 75 3.30 25.12 -1.76
N SER A 76 3.49 24.69 -3.01
CA SER A 76 4.78 24.15 -3.45
C SER A 76 5.89 25.20 -3.44
N ASN A 77 5.58 26.45 -3.81
CA ASN A 77 6.50 27.58 -3.66
C ASN A 77 6.84 27.86 -2.19
N LYS A 78 5.85 27.81 -1.30
CA LYS A 78 6.11 27.98 0.14
C LYS A 78 6.92 26.84 0.73
N LEU A 79 6.71 25.61 0.26
CA LEU A 79 7.43 24.43 0.72
C LEU A 79 8.88 24.42 0.24
N SER A 80 9.20 24.94 -0.95
CA SER A 80 10.57 24.93 -1.46
C SER A 80 11.53 25.78 -0.63
N GLU A 81 11.01 26.79 0.08
CA GLU A 81 11.78 27.67 0.97
C GLU A 81 12.00 27.07 2.38
N LEU A 82 11.34 25.95 2.72
CA LEU A 82 11.49 25.34 4.03
C LEU A 82 12.83 24.58 4.14
N PRO A 83 13.61 24.78 5.21
CA PRO A 83 14.85 24.02 5.43
C PRO A 83 14.58 22.51 5.59
N GLU A 84 13.41 22.14 6.14
CA GLU A 84 12.98 20.75 6.31
C GLU A 84 12.76 20.02 4.97
N MET A 85 12.51 20.78 3.88
CA MET A 85 12.30 20.26 2.54
C MET A 85 13.61 20.05 1.78
N SER A 86 14.75 20.52 2.31
CA SER A 86 16.07 20.35 1.68
C SER A 86 16.42 18.88 1.39
N LYS A 87 15.93 17.93 2.19
CA LYS A 87 16.11 16.48 1.95
C LYS A 87 15.49 15.97 0.65
N TYR A 88 14.47 16.65 0.14
CA TYR A 88 13.88 16.31 -1.15
C TYR A 88 14.60 17.01 -2.29
N SER A 89 15.39 18.04 -2.00
CA SER A 89 16.07 18.85 -3.00
C SER A 89 17.22 18.11 -3.68
N GLN A 90 17.36 18.32 -4.99
CA GLN A 90 18.52 17.87 -5.76
C GLN A 90 19.53 19.03 -5.76
N GLY A 91 20.73 18.81 -5.22
CA GLY A 91 21.65 19.87 -4.77
C GLY A 91 22.13 20.92 -5.78
N THR A 92 21.70 20.88 -7.04
CA THR A 92 21.99 21.89 -8.07
C THR A 92 20.74 22.61 -8.60
N GLU A 93 19.55 22.37 -8.04
CA GLU A 93 18.30 22.98 -8.53
C GLU A 93 18.02 24.35 -7.87
N SER A 94 17.35 25.24 -8.59
CA SER A 94 16.87 26.52 -8.03
C SER A 94 15.59 26.32 -7.20
N TYR A 95 15.29 27.24 -6.27
CA TYR A 95 14.04 27.19 -5.48
C TYR A 95 12.77 27.12 -6.33
N GLN A 96 12.79 27.76 -7.51
CA GLN A 96 11.67 27.72 -8.46
C GLN A 96 11.52 26.34 -9.11
N GLN A 97 12.64 25.71 -9.52
CA GLN A 97 12.63 24.35 -10.05
C GLN A 97 12.20 23.34 -8.98
N PHE A 98 12.67 23.53 -7.75
CA PHE A 98 12.25 22.70 -6.62
C PHE A 98 10.75 22.84 -6.34
N ALA A 99 10.19 24.06 -6.39
CA ALA A 99 8.77 24.31 -6.22
C ALA A 99 7.90 23.62 -7.28
N ILE A 100 8.34 23.60 -8.54
CA ILE A 100 7.65 22.87 -9.62
C ILE A 100 7.63 21.37 -9.31
N ARG A 101 8.78 20.81 -8.92
CA ARG A 101 8.90 19.39 -8.58
C ARG A 101 8.08 19.01 -7.34
N ILE A 102 8.02 19.87 -6.32
CA ILE A 102 7.12 19.66 -5.18
C ILE A 102 5.66 19.68 -5.65
N ALA A 103 5.27 20.55 -6.58
CA ALA A 103 3.91 20.55 -7.13
C ALA A 103 3.60 19.23 -7.86
N GLU A 104 4.57 18.64 -8.56
CA GLU A 104 4.43 17.31 -9.16
C GLU A 104 4.31 16.22 -8.08
N MET A 105 5.14 16.25 -7.04
CA MET A 105 5.03 15.31 -5.91
C MET A 105 3.67 15.40 -5.22
N LEU A 106 3.09 16.59 -5.11
CA LEU A 106 1.77 16.79 -4.52
C LEU A 106 0.61 16.24 -5.39
N GLN A 107 0.87 15.74 -6.61
CA GLN A 107 -0.11 14.98 -7.40
C GLN A 107 -0.15 13.50 -7.03
N ASP A 108 0.90 12.97 -6.41
CA ASP A 108 0.93 11.58 -5.95
C ASP A 108 0.29 11.49 -4.56
N PRO A 109 -0.74 10.64 -4.34
CA PRO A 109 -1.43 10.56 -3.06
C PRO A 109 -0.51 10.11 -1.92
N THR A 110 0.47 9.26 -2.22
CA THR A 110 1.46 8.79 -1.25
C THR A 110 2.42 9.90 -0.81
N LYS A 111 2.87 10.71 -1.76
CA LYS A 111 3.74 11.86 -1.50
C LYS A 111 2.99 13.01 -0.84
N PHE A 112 1.74 13.22 -1.19
CA PHE A 112 0.88 14.18 -0.51
C PHE A 112 0.76 13.86 0.99
N GLU A 113 0.56 12.60 1.36
CA GLU A 113 0.54 12.17 2.76
C GLU A 113 1.87 12.44 3.47
N GLU A 114 3.01 12.15 2.83
CA GLU A 114 4.34 12.47 3.36
C GLU A 114 4.54 13.99 3.57
N LEU A 115 3.98 14.81 2.68
CA LEU A 115 4.15 16.27 2.67
C LEU A 115 3.08 17.02 3.49
N HIS A 116 1.98 16.36 3.83
CA HIS A 116 0.86 16.90 4.60
C HIS A 116 1.27 17.63 5.90
N PRO A 117 2.16 17.11 6.77
CA PRO A 117 2.56 17.84 7.97
C PRO A 117 3.28 19.17 7.66
N TYR A 118 4.03 19.24 6.56
CA TYR A 118 4.68 20.49 6.13
C TYR A 118 3.67 21.45 5.51
N LEU A 119 2.68 20.93 4.77
CA LEU A 119 1.55 21.73 4.26
C LEU A 119 0.80 22.42 5.41
N GLN A 120 0.52 21.70 6.50
CA GLN A 120 -0.12 22.28 7.68
C GLN A 120 0.72 23.39 8.33
N LYS A 121 2.06 23.22 8.39
CA LYS A 121 2.98 24.27 8.88
C LYS A 121 2.94 25.55 8.05
N VAL A 122 2.80 25.43 6.72
CA VAL A 122 2.70 26.60 5.82
C VAL A 122 1.27 27.16 5.70
N GLY A 123 0.34 26.66 6.54
CA GLY A 123 -1.01 27.17 6.67
C GLY A 123 -2.06 26.54 5.76
N PHE A 124 -1.77 25.37 5.17
CA PHE A 124 -2.80 24.59 4.47
C PHE A 124 -3.82 24.09 5.50
N LYS A 125 -5.09 24.44 5.27
CA LYS A 125 -6.23 23.95 6.04
C LYS A 125 -7.09 23.13 5.09
N ALA A 126 -7.20 21.83 5.35
CA ALA A 126 -8.21 21.01 4.72
C ALA A 126 -9.58 21.58 5.12
N ALA A 127 -10.39 21.93 4.12
CA ALA A 127 -11.73 22.47 4.30
C ALA A 127 -12.76 21.36 4.48
#